data_AF-A0A6I1MNA3-F1
#
_entry.id   AF-A0A6I1MNA3-F1
#
_cell.length_a   1.000
_cell.length_b   1.000
_cell.length_c   1.000
_cell.angle_alpha   90.00
_cell.angle_beta   90.00
_cell.angle_gamma   90.00
#
_symmetry.space_group_name_H-M   'P 1'
#
loop_
_entity.id
_entity.type
_entity.pdbx_description
1 polymer ?
#
loop_
_entity_poly.entity_id
_entity_poly.type
_entity_poly.pdbx_seq_one_letter_code
_entity_poly.pdbx_strand_id
1 'polypeptide(L)'
;MEAIRIYEIEEAMRKYYEDKKLLELLRIKLKNLNNDIKDLKEKLELGKIEFNTDISAQNYDSTGDSSNETHGIEVEIERAYFRLEKLLERKKIQVIETENQIYDIKTKVDCITESIEGQIGLNTTLKEILDLRYNRKYSMKYIINKFYSGSNATAYRDRDKVLESVESIIRLNGLNIF
;
A
#
# COMPACT_ATOMS: atom_id res chain seq x y z
N MET A 1 36.95 -10.07 9.24
CA MET A 1 35.85 -9.99 10.23
C MET A 1 35.00 -8.74 10.02
N GLU A 2 35.59 -7.57 9.71
CA GLU A 2 34.81 -6.34 9.42
C GLU A 2 33.90 -6.44 8.19
N ALA A 3 34.37 -7.03 7.08
CA ALA A 3 33.57 -7.19 5.86
C ALA A 3 32.26 -7.99 6.04
N ILE A 4 32.24 -8.95 6.99
CA ILE A 4 31.05 -9.76 7.29
C ILE A 4 29.99 -8.93 8.01
N ARG A 5 30.40 -8.10 8.98
CA ARG A 5 29.51 -7.17 9.71
C ARG A 5 28.87 -6.14 8.78
N ILE A 6 29.62 -5.65 7.80
CA ILE A 6 29.14 -4.66 6.83
C ILE A 6 28.03 -5.25 5.95
N TYR A 7 28.23 -6.48 5.46
CA TYR A 7 27.23 -7.18 4.65
C TYR A 7 25.93 -7.42 5.42
N GLU A 8 26.02 -7.84 6.69
CA GLU A 8 24.85 -8.04 7.55
C GLU A 8 24.06 -6.75 7.78
N ILE A 9 24.76 -5.64 8.00
CA ILE A 9 24.17 -4.30 8.14
C ILE A 9 23.49 -3.85 6.84
N GLU A 10 24.13 -4.06 5.69
CA GLU A 10 23.62 -3.69 4.39
C GLU A 10 22.35 -4.49 4.04
N GLU A 11 22.34 -5.79 4.34
CA GLU A 11 21.16 -6.64 4.17
C GLU A 11 20.01 -6.24 5.10
N ALA A 12 20.30 -5.91 6.36
CA ALA A 12 19.30 -5.40 7.30
C ALA A 12 18.70 -4.07 6.83
N MET A 13 19.51 -3.15 6.33
CA MET A 13 19.05 -1.86 5.78
C MET A 13 18.20 -2.03 4.51
N ARG A 14 18.61 -2.91 3.60
CA ARG A 14 17.80 -3.24 2.42
C ARG A 14 16.41 -3.73 2.84
N LYS A 15 16.37 -4.70 3.75
CA LYS A 15 15.13 -5.28 4.25
C LYS A 15 14.26 -4.25 4.98
N TYR A 16 14.87 -3.40 5.81
CA TYR A 16 14.18 -2.30 6.49
C TYR A 16 13.43 -1.40 5.50
N TYR A 17 14.09 -0.96 4.43
CA TYR A 17 13.48 -0.06 3.46
C TYR A 17 12.44 -0.75 2.56
N GLU A 18 12.63 -2.03 2.25
CA GLU A 18 11.63 -2.86 1.56
C GLU A 18 10.37 -3.03 2.41
N ASP A 19 10.51 -3.42 3.67
CA ASP A 19 9.40 -3.62 4.61
C ASP A 19 8.66 -2.30 4.88
N LYS A 20 9.39 -1.17 5.00
CA LYS A 20 8.79 0.16 5.16
C LYS A 20 7.96 0.58 3.94
N LYS A 21 8.41 0.25 2.73
CA LYS A 21 7.65 0.48 1.50
C LYS A 21 6.40 -0.42 1.46
N LEU A 22 6.53 -1.68 1.84
CA LEU A 22 5.40 -2.60 1.90
C LEU A 22 4.35 -2.13 2.91
N LEU A 23 4.78 -1.64 4.07
CA LEU A 23 3.92 -1.04 5.09
C LEU A 23 3.12 0.15 4.55
N GLU A 24 3.75 1.03 3.76
CA GLU A 24 3.08 2.16 3.12
C GLU A 24 2.01 1.70 2.12
N LEU A 25 2.32 0.70 1.29
CA LEU A 25 1.36 0.11 0.35
C LEU A 25 0.16 -0.53 1.06
N LEU A 26 0.40 -1.25 2.16
CA LEU A 26 -0.68 -1.84 2.96
C LEU A 26 -1.56 -0.78 3.61
N ARG A 27 -1.00 0.33 4.09
CA ARG A 27 -1.78 1.47 4.61
C ARG A 27 -2.66 2.10 3.54
N ILE A 28 -2.16 2.25 2.32
CA ILE A 28 -2.95 2.74 1.18
C ILE A 28 -4.09 1.75 0.87
N LYS A 29 -3.78 0.45 0.81
CA LYS A 29 -4.78 -0.60 0.61
C LYS A 29 -5.87 -0.56 1.68
N LEU A 30 -5.49 -0.46 2.96
CA LEU A 30 -6.43 -0.37 4.09
C LEU A 30 -7.33 0.86 3.97
N LYS A 31 -6.77 2.02 3.61
CA LYS A 31 -7.55 3.24 3.37
C LYS A 31 -8.59 3.04 2.26
N ASN A 32 -8.20 2.43 1.15
CA ASN A 32 -9.11 2.16 0.03
C ASN A 32 -10.22 1.17 0.45
N LEU A 33 -9.87 0.09 1.16
CA LEU A 33 -10.86 -0.87 1.66
C LEU A 33 -11.87 -0.23 2.62
N ASN A 34 -11.43 0.68 3.49
CA ASN A 34 -12.33 1.41 4.40
C ASN A 34 -13.26 2.36 3.64
N ASN A 35 -12.77 3.01 2.58
CA ASN A 35 -13.62 3.81 1.69
C ASN A 35 -14.64 2.93 0.96
N ASP A 36 -14.21 1.80 0.38
CA ASP A 36 -15.12 0.84 -0.27
C ASP A 36 -16.23 0.36 0.68
N ILE A 37 -15.88 0.05 1.94
CA ILE A 37 -16.83 -0.36 2.98
C ILE A 37 -17.83 0.77 3.28
N LYS A 38 -17.35 2.01 3.37
CA LYS A 38 -18.22 3.18 3.60
C LYS A 38 -19.21 3.34 2.45
N ASP A 39 -18.73 3.26 1.22
CA ASP A 39 -19.56 3.39 0.02
C ASP A 39 -20.59 2.25 -0.08
N LEU A 40 -20.20 1.01 0.27
CA LEU A 40 -21.11 -0.13 0.30
C LEU A 40 -22.18 0.00 1.38
N LYS A 41 -21.83 0.51 2.57
CA LYS A 41 -22.81 0.79 3.63
C LYS A 41 -23.80 1.86 3.18
N GLU A 42 -23.33 2.93 2.55
CA GLU A 42 -24.20 3.99 2.03
C GLU A 42 -25.12 3.45 0.92
N LYS A 43 -24.62 2.58 0.03
CA LYS A 43 -25.46 1.91 -0.97
C LYS A 43 -26.57 1.05 -0.34
N LEU A 44 -26.25 0.31 0.71
CA LEU A 44 -27.24 -0.51 1.45
C LEU A 44 -28.28 0.37 2.16
N GLU A 45 -27.86 1.44 2.84
CA GLU A 45 -28.73 2.37 3.55
C GLU A 45 -29.67 3.13 2.61
N LEU A 46 -29.17 3.56 1.44
CA LEU A 46 -29.94 4.29 0.45
C LEU A 46 -30.72 3.37 -0.51
N GLY A 47 -30.63 2.05 -0.34
CA GLY A 47 -31.27 1.08 -1.23
C GLY A 47 -30.84 1.18 -2.70
N LYS A 48 -29.60 1.63 -2.95
CA LYS A 48 -29.02 1.71 -4.29
C LYS A 48 -28.57 0.32 -4.75
N ILE A 49 -29.54 -0.50 -5.13
CA ILE A 49 -29.32 -1.87 -5.61
C ILE A 49 -29.29 -1.91 -7.14
N GLU A 50 -28.38 -2.72 -7.68
CA GLU A 50 -28.31 -3.01 -9.11
C GLU A 50 -28.98 -4.36 -9.38
N PHE A 51 -29.98 -4.32 -10.26
CA PHE A 51 -30.66 -5.51 -10.75
C PHE A 51 -29.86 -6.11 -11.89
N ASN A 52 -29.64 -7.43 -11.84
CA ASN A 52 -28.95 -8.15 -12.91
C ASN A 52 -29.92 -8.61 -14.02
N THR A 53 -31.22 -8.53 -13.76
CA THR A 53 -32.28 -8.83 -14.72
C THR A 53 -32.89 -7.54 -15.23
N ASP A 54 -33.16 -7.49 -16.54
CA ASP A 54 -33.99 -6.45 -17.13
C ASP A 54 -35.43 -6.65 -16.65
N ILE A 55 -35.80 -5.97 -15.56
CA ILE A 55 -37.17 -6.00 -15.01
C ILE A 55 -38.18 -5.45 -16.04
N SER A 56 -37.69 -4.67 -17.00
CA SER A 56 -38.44 -4.09 -18.13
C SER A 56 -39.05 -5.14 -19.08
N ALA A 57 -38.61 -6.39 -19.05
CA ALA A 57 -39.06 -7.45 -19.97
C ALA A 57 -40.05 -8.46 -19.36
N GLN A 58 -40.47 -8.30 -18.10
CA GLN A 58 -41.56 -9.12 -17.55
C GLN A 58 -42.90 -8.54 -17.99
N ASN A 59 -43.55 -9.21 -18.95
CA ASN A 59 -44.93 -8.91 -19.32
C ASN A 59 -45.84 -9.23 -18.12
N TYR A 60 -46.24 -8.19 -17.37
CA TYR A 60 -47.28 -8.26 -16.33
C TYR A 60 -48.70 -8.35 -16.91
N ASP A 61 -48.82 -8.31 -18.23
CA ASP A 61 -50.07 -8.26 -18.98
C ASP A 61 -50.33 -9.60 -19.68
N SER A 62 -50.38 -10.68 -18.90
CA SER A 62 -51.02 -11.91 -19.36
C SER A 62 -51.83 -12.56 -18.26
N THR A 63 -53.14 -12.31 -18.35
CA THR A 63 -54.25 -13.15 -17.93
C THR A 63 -54.51 -13.29 -16.42
N GLY A 64 -55.67 -12.78 -16.00
CA GLY A 64 -56.23 -13.07 -14.70
C GLY A 64 -56.50 -14.57 -14.53
N ASP A 65 -55.86 -15.15 -13.53
CA ASP A 65 -56.51 -15.93 -12.47
C ASP A 65 -55.44 -16.32 -11.42
N SER A 66 -55.78 -16.10 -10.16
CA SER A 66 -55.05 -16.54 -8.95
C SER A 66 -53.75 -15.81 -8.54
N SER A 67 -53.72 -15.51 -7.24
CA SER A 67 -52.64 -14.96 -6.42
C SER A 67 -51.25 -15.60 -6.62
N ASN A 68 -50.23 -14.84 -7.05
CA ASN A 68 -48.81 -14.90 -6.55
C ASN A 68 -47.71 -14.21 -7.41
N GLU A 69 -48.00 -13.34 -8.38
CA GLU A 69 -46.95 -12.85 -9.30
C GLU A 69 -46.03 -11.71 -8.79
N THR A 70 -46.23 -11.19 -7.58
CA THR A 70 -45.32 -10.22 -6.93
C THR A 70 -43.95 -10.81 -6.54
N HIS A 71 -43.79 -12.13 -6.54
CA HIS A 71 -42.61 -12.81 -6.01
C HIS A 71 -41.31 -12.57 -6.81
N GLY A 72 -41.39 -12.28 -8.11
CA GLY A 72 -40.20 -12.18 -8.97
C GLY A 72 -39.30 -10.98 -8.66
N ILE A 73 -39.91 -9.79 -8.48
CA ILE A 73 -39.19 -8.56 -8.15
C ILE A 73 -38.68 -8.63 -6.70
N GLU A 74 -39.52 -9.06 -5.76
CA GLU A 74 -39.15 -9.20 -4.35
C GLU A 74 -37.92 -10.11 -4.17
N VAL A 75 -37.91 -11.27 -4.86
CA VAL A 75 -36.77 -12.20 -4.85
C VAL A 75 -35.51 -11.58 -5.47
N GLU A 76 -35.61 -10.78 -6.54
CA GLU A 76 -34.42 -10.14 -7.11
C GLU A 76 -33.91 -8.97 -6.25
N ILE A 77 -34.80 -8.24 -5.56
CA ILE A 77 -34.42 -7.26 -4.54
C ILE A 77 -33.63 -7.95 -3.43
N GLU A 78 -34.17 -9.03 -2.86
CA GLU A 78 -33.50 -9.82 -1.82
C GLU A 78 -32.12 -10.32 -2.28
N ARG A 79 -32.03 -10.83 -3.51
CA ARG A 79 -30.76 -11.27 -4.10
C ARG A 79 -29.77 -10.12 -4.26
N ALA A 80 -30.22 -8.94 -4.69
CA ALA A 80 -29.35 -7.78 -4.86
C ALA A 80 -28.79 -7.29 -3.51
N TYR A 81 -29.63 -7.22 -2.48
CA TYR A 81 -29.18 -6.95 -1.11
C TYR A 81 -28.20 -8.00 -0.61
N PHE A 82 -28.50 -9.28 -0.78
CA PHE A 82 -27.62 -10.37 -0.38
C PHE A 82 -26.23 -10.29 -1.05
N ARG A 83 -26.17 -9.92 -2.34
CA ARG A 83 -24.90 -9.71 -3.06
C ARG A 83 -24.08 -8.57 -2.43
N LEU A 84 -24.73 -7.44 -2.11
CA LEU A 84 -24.06 -6.30 -1.48
C LEU A 84 -23.59 -6.63 -0.05
N GLU A 85 -24.40 -7.34 0.74
CA GLU A 85 -24.03 -7.79 2.08
C GLU A 85 -22.84 -8.74 2.05
N LYS A 86 -22.83 -9.72 1.12
CA LYS A 86 -21.70 -10.63 0.94
C LYS A 86 -20.44 -9.90 0.48
N LEU A 87 -20.56 -8.90 -0.37
CA LEU A 87 -19.43 -8.07 -0.78
C LEU A 87 -18.87 -7.26 0.41
N LEU A 88 -19.75 -6.68 1.22
CA LEU A 88 -19.38 -5.95 2.44
C LEU A 88 -18.66 -6.87 3.44
N GLU A 89 -19.18 -8.08 3.66
CA GLU A 89 -18.57 -9.09 4.53
C GLU A 89 -17.15 -9.44 4.06
N ARG A 90 -16.97 -9.73 2.75
CA ARG A 90 -15.65 -9.99 2.17
C ARG A 90 -14.67 -8.83 2.35
N LYS A 91 -15.13 -7.58 2.16
CA LYS A 91 -14.30 -6.39 2.33
C LYS A 91 -13.87 -6.21 3.79
N LYS A 92 -14.74 -6.48 4.76
CA LYS A 92 -14.40 -6.48 6.20
C LYS A 92 -13.32 -7.52 6.53
N ILE A 93 -13.42 -8.73 5.97
CA ILE A 93 -12.38 -9.75 6.14
C ILE A 93 -11.04 -9.27 5.58
N GLN A 94 -11.04 -8.68 4.37
CA GLN A 94 -9.81 -8.12 3.78
C GLN A 94 -9.19 -6.99 4.60
N VAL A 95 -10.01 -6.19 5.30
CA VAL A 95 -9.52 -5.18 6.25
C VAL A 95 -8.76 -5.84 7.38
N ILE A 96 -9.36 -6.84 8.05
CA ILE A 96 -8.74 -7.56 9.16
C ILE A 96 -7.42 -8.22 8.72
N GLU A 97 -7.42 -8.90 7.57
CA GLU A 97 -6.20 -9.51 7.01
C GLU A 97 -5.11 -8.47 6.74
N THR A 98 -5.48 -7.31 6.19
CA THR A 98 -4.54 -6.23 5.90
C THR A 98 -4.01 -5.57 7.18
N GLU A 99 -4.84 -5.41 8.21
CA GLU A 99 -4.44 -4.91 9.54
C GLU A 99 -3.43 -5.85 10.22
N ASN A 100 -3.67 -7.16 10.15
CA ASN A 100 -2.74 -8.16 10.66
C ASN A 100 -1.40 -8.10 9.92
N GLN A 101 -1.42 -8.00 8.59
CA GLN A 101 -0.19 -7.83 7.79
C GLN A 101 0.58 -6.55 8.17
N ILE A 102 -0.13 -5.44 8.41
CA ILE A 102 0.45 -4.19 8.88
C ILE A 102 1.13 -4.39 10.24
N TYR A 103 0.46 -5.07 11.17
CA TYR A 103 1.00 -5.35 12.50
C TYR A 103 2.29 -6.18 12.43
N ASP A 104 2.28 -7.26 11.65
CA ASP A 104 3.44 -8.14 11.50
C ASP A 104 4.65 -7.41 10.90
N ILE A 105 4.42 -6.63 9.83
CA ILE A 105 5.48 -5.88 9.17
C ILE A 105 5.98 -4.75 10.06
N LYS A 106 5.08 -4.05 10.75
CA LYS A 106 5.48 -3.01 11.70
C LYS A 106 6.40 -3.59 12.78
N THR A 107 6.06 -4.74 13.34
CA THR A 107 6.89 -5.43 14.34
C THR A 107 8.27 -5.78 13.76
N LYS A 108 8.34 -6.29 12.52
CA LYS A 108 9.63 -6.54 11.84
C LYS A 108 10.45 -5.27 11.65
N VAL A 109 9.82 -4.18 11.20
CA VAL A 109 10.46 -2.87 11.03
C VAL A 109 11.00 -2.36 12.35
N ASP A 110 10.24 -2.48 13.44
CA ASP A 110 10.65 -2.03 14.77
C ASP A 110 11.86 -2.83 15.27
N CYS A 111 11.85 -4.17 15.14
CA CYS A 111 13.01 -5.01 15.50
C CYS A 111 14.27 -4.68 14.67
N ILE A 112 14.10 -4.46 13.36
CA ILE A 112 15.23 -4.09 12.50
C ILE A 112 15.74 -2.70 12.86
N THR A 113 14.86 -1.77 13.23
CA THR A 113 15.23 -0.42 13.68
C THR A 113 16.11 -0.50 14.93
N GLU A 114 15.71 -1.27 15.94
CA GLU A 114 16.50 -1.46 17.16
C GLU A 114 17.88 -2.07 16.87
N SER A 115 17.94 -3.09 16.00
CA SER A 115 19.20 -3.71 15.58
C SER A 115 20.12 -2.72 14.86
N ILE A 116 19.56 -1.94 13.94
CA ILE A 116 20.29 -0.96 13.14
C ILE A 116 20.75 0.23 13.99
N GLU A 117 19.91 0.75 14.89
CA GLU A 117 20.29 1.84 15.79
C GLU A 117 21.38 1.41 16.77
N GLY A 118 21.34 0.17 17.26
CA GLY A 118 22.40 -0.39 18.11
C GLY A 118 23.74 -0.58 17.39
N GLN A 119 23.73 -0.86 16.09
CA GLN A 119 24.95 -1.13 15.31
C GLN A 119 25.52 0.09 14.58
N ILE A 120 24.66 0.96 14.05
CA ILE A 120 25.01 2.09 13.17
C ILE A 120 24.90 3.43 13.89
N GLY A 121 24.16 3.52 15.00
CA GLY A 121 23.89 4.78 15.72
C GLY A 121 25.12 5.59 16.13
N LEU A 122 26.30 4.96 16.15
CA LEU A 122 27.59 5.60 16.48
C LEU A 122 28.37 6.11 15.26
N ASN A 123 28.04 5.71 14.03
CA ASN A 123 28.72 6.14 12.80
C ASN A 123 27.76 6.90 11.88
N THR A 124 27.74 8.23 12.04
CA THR A 124 26.85 9.15 11.29
C THR A 124 27.09 9.11 9.79
N THR A 125 28.35 8.99 9.35
CA THR A 125 28.70 8.92 7.91
C THR A 125 28.17 7.64 7.26
N LEU A 126 28.29 6.50 7.95
CA LEU A 126 27.75 5.23 7.47
C LEU A 126 26.22 5.27 7.35
N LYS A 127 25.54 5.86 8.34
CA LYS A 127 24.08 6.05 8.32
C LYS A 127 23.64 6.88 7.12
N GLU A 128 24.30 8.01 6.87
CA GLU A 128 23.97 8.89 5.74
C GLU A 128 24.14 8.21 4.39
N ILE A 129 25.20 7.43 4.21
CA ILE A 129 25.46 6.68 2.96
C ILE A 129 24.42 5.61 2.72
N LEU A 130 24.05 4.86 3.76
CA LEU A 130 23.04 3.81 3.65
C LEU A 130 21.64 4.41 3.40
N ASP A 131 21.32 5.55 4.01
CA ASP A 131 20.10 6.30 3.70
C ASP A 131 20.11 6.82 2.26
N LEU A 132 21.23 7.33 1.77
CA LEU A 132 21.40 7.71 0.36
C LEU A 132 21.20 6.53 -0.60
N ARG A 133 21.67 5.34 -0.24
CA ARG A 133 21.58 4.14 -1.10
C ARG A 133 20.17 3.56 -1.15
N TYR A 134 19.53 3.38 0.01
CA TYR A 134 18.31 2.58 0.13
C TYR A 134 17.03 3.41 0.31
N ASN A 135 17.13 4.61 0.90
CA ASN A 135 15.99 5.49 1.09
C ASN A 135 15.79 6.39 -0.14
N ARG A 136 15.04 5.91 -1.12
CA ARG A 136 14.75 6.66 -2.36
C ARG A 136 14.21 8.08 -2.13
N LYS A 137 13.43 8.30 -1.07
CA LYS A 137 12.90 9.63 -0.76
C LYS A 137 14.00 10.55 -0.25
N TYR A 138 14.85 10.04 0.63
CA TYR A 138 16.00 10.78 1.15
C TYR A 138 17.02 11.08 0.06
N SER A 139 17.36 10.10 -0.77
CA SER A 139 18.28 10.27 -1.89
C SER A 139 17.80 11.35 -2.85
N MET A 140 16.53 11.29 -3.29
CA MET A 140 15.96 12.34 -4.14
C MET A 140 15.98 13.71 -3.45
N LYS A 141 15.60 13.82 -2.17
CA LYS A 141 15.62 15.09 -1.43
C LYS A 141 17.04 15.68 -1.34
N TYR A 142 18.03 14.85 -1.02
CA TYR A 142 19.43 15.26 -0.95
C TYR A 142 19.91 15.81 -2.30
N ILE A 143 19.60 15.12 -3.39
CA ILE A 143 20.03 15.49 -4.74
C ILE A 143 19.32 16.76 -5.21
N ILE A 144 18.01 16.87 -4.99
CA ILE A 144 17.24 18.07 -5.30
C ILE A 144 17.90 19.30 -4.67
N ASN A 145 18.26 19.20 -3.39
CA ASN A 145 18.89 20.30 -2.67
C ASN A 145 20.34 20.57 -3.13
N LYS A 146 21.12 19.51 -3.39
CA LYS A 146 22.55 19.64 -3.70
C LYS A 146 22.84 20.04 -5.14
N PHE A 147 22.07 19.54 -6.11
CA PHE A 147 22.38 19.66 -7.53
C PHE A 147 21.35 20.45 -8.33
N TYR A 148 20.10 20.57 -7.84
CA TYR A 148 19.01 21.23 -8.56
C TYR A 148 18.47 22.46 -7.81
N SER A 149 19.16 22.91 -6.75
CA SER A 149 18.77 24.07 -5.92
C SER A 149 17.30 24.07 -5.48
N GLY A 150 16.73 22.88 -5.20
CA GLY A 150 15.32 22.74 -4.79
C GLY A 150 14.33 22.44 -5.93
N SER A 151 14.77 22.37 -7.20
CA SER A 151 13.88 22.15 -8.34
C SER A 151 13.46 20.68 -8.51
N ASN A 152 12.35 20.29 -7.87
CA ASN A 152 11.82 18.91 -7.88
C ASN A 152 11.56 18.35 -9.29
N ALA A 153 10.85 19.08 -10.15
CA ALA A 153 10.40 18.56 -11.44
C ALA A 153 11.55 18.13 -12.36
N THR A 154 12.64 18.90 -12.36
CA THR A 154 13.84 18.62 -13.15
C THR A 154 14.59 17.41 -12.58
N ALA A 155 14.74 17.34 -11.26
CA ALA A 155 15.40 16.20 -10.60
C ALA A 155 14.68 14.87 -10.87
N TYR A 156 13.35 14.86 -10.93
CA TYR A 156 12.58 13.65 -11.25
C TYR A 156 12.64 13.25 -12.73
N ARG A 157 12.87 14.19 -13.66
CA ARG A 157 13.12 13.86 -15.08
C ARG A 157 14.47 13.18 -15.28
N ASP A 158 15.50 13.64 -14.57
CA ASP A 158 16.86 13.11 -14.68
C ASP A 158 17.13 11.97 -13.69
N ARG A 159 16.09 11.33 -13.15
CA ARG A 159 16.16 10.35 -12.05
C ARG A 159 17.20 9.26 -12.24
N ASP A 160 17.33 8.70 -13.44
CA ASP A 160 18.21 7.55 -13.65
C ASP A 160 19.69 7.97 -13.65
N LYS A 161 20.03 9.11 -14.27
CA LYS A 161 21.37 9.75 -14.14
C LYS A 161 21.68 10.14 -12.69
N VAL A 162 20.64 10.54 -11.97
CA VAL A 162 20.69 10.93 -10.55
C VAL A 162 21.03 9.72 -9.67
N LEU A 163 20.42 8.55 -9.93
CA LEU A 163 20.73 7.32 -9.19
C LEU A 163 22.16 6.81 -9.48
N GLU A 164 22.65 6.95 -10.71
CA GLU A 164 24.06 6.63 -11.05
C GLU A 164 25.06 7.53 -10.30
N SER A 165 24.73 8.81 -10.14
CA SER A 165 25.56 9.77 -9.41
C SER A 165 25.63 9.42 -7.91
N VAL A 166 24.51 8.99 -7.33
CA VAL A 166 24.45 8.49 -5.94
C VAL A 166 25.34 7.26 -5.77
N GLU A 167 25.22 6.29 -6.69
CA GLU A 167 26.03 5.08 -6.63
C GLU A 167 27.53 5.39 -6.77
N SER A 168 27.89 6.39 -7.57
CA SER A 168 29.27 6.87 -7.69
C SER A 168 29.79 7.51 -6.40
N ILE A 169 28.98 8.35 -5.74
CA ILE A 169 29.31 8.95 -4.43
C ILE A 169 29.48 7.86 -3.36
N ILE A 170 28.60 6.86 -3.36
CA ILE A 170 28.68 5.73 -2.43
C ILE A 170 29.95 4.91 -2.68
N ARG A 171 30.33 4.65 -3.94
CA ARG A 171 31.60 3.96 -4.25
C ARG A 171 32.82 4.73 -3.76
N LEU A 172 32.83 6.04 -3.96
CA LEU A 172 33.94 6.91 -3.53
C LEU A 172 34.06 7.03 -2.01
N ASN A 173 32.94 7.19 -1.32
CA ASN A 173 32.92 7.36 0.14
C ASN A 173 32.95 6.02 0.89
N GLY A 174 32.37 4.98 0.30
CA GLY A 174 32.37 3.62 0.86
C GLY A 174 33.76 3.02 0.96
N LEU A 175 34.68 3.37 0.05
CA LEU A 175 36.10 3.01 0.13
C LEU A 175 36.85 3.60 1.34
N ASN A 176 36.30 4.63 1.99
CA ASN A 176 36.89 5.27 3.17
C ASN A 176 36.19 4.86 4.49
N ILE A 177 35.11 4.08 4.41
CA ILE A 177 34.27 3.69 5.56
C ILE A 177 34.26 2.16 5.75
N PHE A 178 34.58 1.41 4.69
CA PHE A 178 34.74 -0.04 4.64
C PHE A 178 36.16 -0.41 4.22
#